data_AF-A0A7S3GL20-F1
#
_entry.id   AF-A0A7S3GL20-F1
#
_cell.length_a   1.000
_cell.length_b   1.000
_cell.length_c   1.000
_cell.angle_alpha   90.00
_cell.angle_beta   90.00
_cell.angle_gamma   90.00
#
_symmetry.space_group_name_H-M   'P 1'
#
loop_
_entity.id
_entity.type
_entity.pdbx_description
1 polymer ?
#
loop_
_entity_poly.entity_id
_entity_poly.type
_entity_poly.pdbx_seq_one_letter_code
_entity_poly.pdbx_strand_id
1 'polypeptide(L)'
;TYTYTCTYTHTHIHIQIQVLSRHGDGYIKNHNSPSPSSHTRVQSHLAVARENALSCMKAITGDSLAAEYLLMCLISRVTERLASLTLGKLALNFSGLHRNFNHAGFISLLSHFVPNMKVINLSVKYLNESAFVPKKDYDIQRLLHGELQLPAGTVIVVNELTMDEGVLQESGIRNLGHLKKLMQSQSLDYDFQYYSAPFETDCPVIILSEGQSMIGSDARVAVGGNSNFGCAEGVSEEMVQGARHYLCPAGGSRHGTRGGVYRAAEAVGGGCYRAPVALPDGAC
;
A
#
# COMPACT_ATOMS: atom_id res chain seq x y z
N THR A 1 1.55 -27.67 -41.54
CA THR A 1 2.78 -27.09 -40.97
C THR A 1 2.45 -25.70 -40.50
N TYR A 2 2.10 -25.54 -39.23
CA TYR A 2 1.74 -24.22 -38.66
C TYR A 2 2.84 -23.81 -37.69
N THR A 3 3.64 -22.84 -38.13
CA THR A 3 4.63 -22.12 -37.33
C THR A 3 3.92 -21.13 -36.42
N TYR A 4 4.06 -21.30 -35.10
CA TYR A 4 3.70 -20.29 -34.12
C TYR A 4 4.88 -19.33 -33.95
N THR A 5 4.73 -18.09 -34.42
CA THR A 5 5.63 -16.99 -34.06
C THR A 5 5.22 -16.43 -32.70
N CYS A 6 6.08 -16.64 -31.70
CA CYS A 6 5.97 -16.07 -30.37
C CYS A 6 6.49 -14.63 -30.39
N THR A 7 5.60 -13.64 -30.33
CA THR A 7 5.97 -12.25 -30.03
C THR A 7 5.80 -12.01 -28.53
N TYR A 8 6.93 -12.01 -27.83
CA TYR A 8 7.05 -11.55 -26.45
C TYR A 8 6.73 -10.05 -26.39
N THR A 9 5.54 -9.69 -25.93
CA THR A 9 5.23 -8.32 -25.53
C THR A 9 4.97 -8.30 -24.02
N HIS A 10 5.87 -7.61 -23.32
CA HIS A 10 5.84 -7.17 -21.93
C HIS A 10 4.50 -7.41 -21.22
N THR A 11 4.51 -8.41 -20.35
CA THR A 11 3.38 -8.90 -19.57
C THR A 11 2.75 -7.79 -18.73
N HIS A 12 1.53 -7.43 -19.16
CA HIS A 12 0.48 -6.79 -18.38
C HIS A 12 0.36 -7.38 -16.96
N ILE A 13 0.78 -6.63 -15.95
CA ILE A 13 0.13 -6.71 -14.64
C ILE A 13 -1.18 -5.93 -14.79
N HIS A 14 -2.22 -6.63 -15.24
CA HIS A 14 -3.59 -6.14 -15.20
C HIS A 14 -4.01 -6.04 -13.72
N ILE A 15 -3.65 -4.94 -13.06
CA ILE A 15 -4.44 -4.47 -11.92
C ILE A 15 -5.78 -4.09 -12.53
N GLN A 16 -6.73 -5.02 -12.47
CA GLN A 16 -8.10 -4.78 -12.89
C GLN A 16 -8.56 -3.48 -12.23
N ILE A 17 -8.89 -2.49 -13.06
CA ILE A 17 -9.77 -1.38 -12.69
C ILE A 17 -11.11 -2.03 -12.34
N GLN A 18 -11.22 -2.56 -11.13
CA GLN A 18 -12.39 -3.27 -10.63
C GLN A 18 -13.35 -2.29 -9.97
N VAL A 19 -13.53 -1.13 -10.60
CA VAL A 19 -14.46 -0.08 -10.14
C VAL A 19 -15.66 0.06 -11.09
N LEU A 20 -15.57 -0.43 -12.35
CA LEU A 20 -16.65 -0.24 -13.33
C LEU A 20 -17.24 -1.53 -13.93
N SER A 21 -16.90 -2.71 -13.42
CA SER A 21 -17.39 -3.98 -13.99
C SER A 21 -17.97 -4.99 -12.98
N ARG A 22 -18.49 -4.54 -11.84
CA ARG A 22 -19.25 -5.40 -10.91
C ARG A 22 -20.75 -5.49 -11.25
N HIS A 23 -21.09 -5.66 -12.52
CA HIS A 23 -22.44 -6.07 -12.93
C HIS A 23 -22.36 -7.26 -13.91
N GLY A 24 -22.47 -8.45 -13.32
CA GLY A 24 -22.59 -9.76 -13.95
C GLY A 24 -22.13 -10.76 -12.88
N ASP A 25 -22.98 -11.41 -12.10
CA ASP A 25 -24.17 -12.19 -12.48
C ASP A 25 -25.31 -12.03 -11.47
N GLY A 26 -26.41 -11.43 -11.93
CA GLY A 26 -27.64 -11.29 -11.18
C GLY A 26 -28.58 -10.39 -11.95
N TYR A 27 -29.44 -10.98 -12.77
CA TYR A 27 -30.45 -10.29 -13.57
C TYR A 27 -31.41 -9.48 -12.68
N ILE A 28 -31.09 -8.21 -12.43
CA ILE A 28 -32.07 -7.17 -12.10
C ILE A 28 -31.80 -6.04 -13.10
N LYS A 29 -32.69 -5.91 -14.10
CA LYS A 29 -32.68 -4.84 -15.09
C LYS A 29 -32.98 -3.51 -14.39
N ASN A 30 -31.95 -2.80 -13.90
CA ASN A 30 -32.07 -1.39 -13.61
C ASN A 30 -31.93 -0.60 -14.92
N HIS A 31 -32.97 0.16 -15.28
CA HIS A 31 -33.12 0.87 -16.55
C HIS A 31 -32.20 2.10 -16.75
N ASN A 32 -31.14 2.27 -15.95
CA ASN A 32 -30.19 3.40 -16.07
C ASN A 32 -28.77 2.90 -16.33
N SER A 33 -28.55 2.22 -17.46
CA SER A 33 -27.20 2.00 -17.97
C SER A 33 -26.61 3.35 -18.41
N PRO A 34 -25.38 3.71 -18.01
CA PRO A 34 -24.74 4.94 -18.48
C PRO A 34 -24.63 4.90 -20.01
N SER A 35 -24.90 6.01 -20.68
CA SER A 35 -24.77 6.10 -22.14
C SER A 35 -23.31 5.83 -22.57
N PRO A 36 -23.06 5.33 -23.80
CA PRO A 36 -21.70 5.07 -24.30
C PRO A 36 -20.75 6.27 -24.14
N SER A 37 -21.27 7.49 -24.31
CA SER A 37 -20.51 8.73 -24.15
C SER A 37 -20.05 9.00 -22.72
N SER A 38 -20.81 8.55 -21.72
CA SER A 38 -20.44 8.69 -20.30
C SER A 38 -19.31 7.72 -19.91
N HIS A 39 -19.31 6.50 -20.45
CA HIS A 39 -18.22 5.53 -20.25
C HIS A 39 -16.90 6.03 -20.83
N THR A 40 -16.92 6.57 -22.05
CA THR A 40 -15.72 7.15 -22.70
C THR A 40 -15.16 8.33 -21.89
N ARG A 41 -16.03 9.20 -21.36
CA ARG A 41 -15.62 10.36 -20.55
C ARG A 41 -14.98 9.95 -19.22
N VAL A 42 -15.54 8.94 -18.53
CA VAL A 42 -14.94 8.43 -17.29
C VAL A 42 -13.58 7.79 -17.55
N GLN A 43 -13.44 7.02 -18.64
CA GLN A 43 -12.16 6.45 -19.04
C GLN A 43 -11.10 7.51 -19.35
N SER A 44 -11.46 8.60 -20.03
CA SER A 44 -10.52 9.69 -20.29
C SER A 44 -10.09 10.42 -19.01
N HIS A 45 -11.00 10.64 -18.07
CA HIS A 45 -10.65 11.27 -16.78
C HIS A 45 -9.75 10.37 -15.92
N LEU A 46 -9.99 9.07 -15.90
CA LEU A 46 -9.14 8.10 -15.19
C LEU A 46 -7.74 7.99 -15.81
N ALA A 47 -7.63 8.05 -17.14
CA ALA A 47 -6.36 8.04 -17.83
C ALA A 47 -5.49 9.25 -17.44
N VAL A 48 -6.08 10.45 -17.44
CA VAL A 48 -5.40 11.68 -17.00
C VAL A 48 -5.02 11.62 -15.52
N ALA A 49 -5.92 11.14 -14.66
CA ALA A 49 -5.63 11.00 -13.23
C ALA A 49 -4.50 9.99 -12.96
N ARG A 50 -4.44 8.90 -13.73
CA ARG A 50 -3.33 7.93 -13.70
C ARG A 50 -2.01 8.55 -14.13
N GLU A 51 -2.02 9.34 -15.20
CA GLU A 51 -0.82 10.02 -15.71
C GLU A 51 -0.29 11.04 -14.69
N ASN A 52 -1.18 11.80 -14.06
CA ASN A 52 -0.82 12.70 -12.96
C ASN A 52 -0.22 11.94 -11.77
N ALA A 53 -0.84 10.81 -11.38
CA ALA A 53 -0.32 9.96 -10.31
C ALA A 53 1.08 9.42 -10.63
N LEU A 54 1.28 8.88 -11.84
CA LEU A 54 2.59 8.39 -12.29
C LEU A 54 3.64 9.50 -12.30
N SER A 55 3.28 10.70 -12.77
CA SER A 55 4.18 11.85 -12.81
C SER A 55 4.61 12.27 -11.40
N CYS A 56 3.68 12.30 -10.44
CA CYS A 56 4.00 12.53 -9.03
C CYS A 56 4.91 11.43 -8.45
N MET A 57 4.59 10.15 -8.68
CA MET A 57 5.43 9.04 -8.19
C MET A 57 6.83 9.07 -8.81
N LYS A 58 6.95 9.48 -10.08
CA LYS A 58 8.23 9.65 -10.77
C LYS A 58 9.03 10.82 -10.22
N ALA A 59 8.39 11.92 -9.85
CA ALA A 59 9.08 13.02 -9.16
C ALA A 59 9.68 12.52 -7.84
N ILE A 60 8.91 11.80 -7.03
CA ILE A 60 9.35 11.27 -5.72
C ILE A 60 10.47 10.24 -5.86
N THR A 61 10.40 9.35 -6.86
CA THR A 61 11.33 8.22 -6.99
C THR A 61 12.52 8.52 -7.92
N GLY A 62 12.43 9.55 -8.77
CA GLY A 62 13.42 9.85 -9.80
C GLY A 62 13.56 8.79 -10.91
N ASP A 63 12.76 7.72 -10.88
CA ASP A 63 12.85 6.59 -11.81
C ASP A 63 11.45 6.18 -12.29
N SER A 64 11.30 5.95 -13.60
CA SER A 64 9.98 5.66 -14.18
C SER A 64 9.46 4.27 -13.81
N LEU A 65 10.35 3.28 -13.71
CA LEU A 65 10.01 1.93 -13.27
C LEU A 65 9.65 1.92 -11.79
N ALA A 66 10.45 2.58 -10.96
CA ALA A 66 10.17 2.72 -9.53
C ALA A 66 8.81 3.38 -9.27
N ALA A 67 8.48 4.42 -10.05
CA ALA A 67 7.20 5.12 -9.99
C ALA A 67 6.00 4.21 -10.30
N GLU A 68 6.11 3.37 -11.34
CA GLU A 68 5.05 2.41 -11.69
C GLU A 68 4.83 1.40 -10.57
N TYR A 69 5.90 0.81 -10.04
CA TYR A 69 5.79 -0.13 -8.92
C TYR A 69 5.24 0.52 -7.65
N LEU A 70 5.64 1.76 -7.35
CA LEU A 70 5.08 2.52 -6.24
C LEU A 70 3.57 2.72 -6.43
N LEU A 71 3.15 3.16 -7.62
CA LEU A 71 1.74 3.35 -7.92
C LEU A 71 0.96 2.04 -7.77
N MET A 72 1.49 0.94 -8.32
CA MET A 72 0.90 -0.39 -8.19
C MET A 72 0.77 -0.81 -6.72
N CYS A 73 1.77 -0.53 -5.89
CA CYS A 73 1.74 -0.82 -4.46
C CYS A 73 0.65 -0.02 -3.75
N LEU A 74 0.52 1.28 -4.05
CA LEU A 74 -0.45 2.17 -3.41
C LEU A 74 -1.90 1.84 -3.76
N ILE A 75 -2.15 1.34 -4.97
CA ILE A 75 -3.50 0.90 -5.40
C ILE A 75 -3.78 -0.58 -5.07
N SER A 76 -2.76 -1.37 -4.69
CA SER A 76 -2.93 -2.78 -4.35
C SER A 76 -3.85 -2.95 -3.14
N ARG A 77 -4.78 -3.90 -3.21
CA ARG A 77 -5.77 -4.19 -2.15
C ARG A 77 -6.05 -5.68 -2.14
N VAL A 78 -6.34 -6.22 -0.96
CA VAL A 78 -6.80 -7.61 -0.89
C VAL A 78 -8.15 -7.74 -1.60
N THR A 79 -8.16 -8.47 -2.70
CA THR A 79 -9.34 -8.70 -3.54
C THR A 79 -10.07 -9.97 -3.15
N GLU A 80 -9.30 -11.02 -2.85
CA GLU A 80 -9.84 -12.34 -2.53
C GLU A 80 -8.90 -13.07 -1.55
N ARG A 81 -9.51 -13.88 -0.68
CA ARG A 81 -8.82 -14.76 0.27
C ARG A 81 -9.30 -16.19 0.04
N LEU A 82 -8.40 -17.05 -0.43
CA LEU A 82 -8.67 -18.45 -0.74
C LEU A 82 -7.78 -19.35 0.12
N ALA A 83 -8.33 -19.84 1.22
CA ALA A 83 -7.63 -20.67 2.20
C ALA A 83 -6.31 -20.02 2.69
N SER A 84 -5.18 -20.42 2.12
CA SER A 84 -3.84 -19.91 2.46
C SER A 84 -3.31 -18.83 1.52
N LEU A 85 -4.06 -18.45 0.48
CA LEU A 85 -3.64 -17.48 -0.52
C LEU A 85 -4.44 -16.18 -0.42
N THR A 86 -3.72 -15.06 -0.42
CA THR A 86 -4.31 -13.72 -0.45
C THR A 86 -3.94 -13.03 -1.75
N LEU A 87 -4.94 -12.65 -2.54
CA LEU A 87 -4.77 -12.05 -3.87
C LEU A 87 -4.95 -10.52 -3.85
N GLY A 88 -4.20 -9.84 -4.71
CA GLY A 88 -4.32 -8.38 -4.93
C GLY A 88 -3.47 -7.50 -4.02
N LYS A 89 -2.78 -8.07 -3.02
CA LYS A 89 -1.78 -7.38 -2.21
C LYS A 89 -0.44 -7.29 -2.94
N LEU A 90 0.30 -6.20 -2.72
CA LEU A 90 1.66 -6.04 -3.21
C LEU A 90 2.56 -5.48 -2.11
N ALA A 91 3.59 -6.23 -1.74
CA ALA A 91 4.70 -5.76 -0.93
C ALA A 91 5.89 -5.38 -1.83
N LEU A 92 6.26 -4.10 -1.81
CA LEU A 92 7.32 -3.53 -2.64
C LEU A 92 8.60 -3.31 -1.83
N ASN A 93 9.75 -3.71 -2.36
CA ASN A 93 11.05 -3.38 -1.80
C ASN A 93 11.85 -2.48 -2.75
N PHE A 94 12.19 -1.28 -2.28
CA PHE A 94 13.23 -0.45 -2.87
C PHE A 94 14.58 -0.84 -2.27
N SER A 95 15.44 -1.39 -3.14
CA SER A 95 16.77 -1.88 -2.77
C SER A 95 17.88 -1.05 -3.41
N GLY A 96 19.10 -1.17 -2.89
CA GLY A 96 20.25 -0.39 -3.37
C GLY A 96 20.30 1.03 -2.81
N LEU A 97 19.53 1.30 -1.74
CA LEU A 97 19.55 2.59 -1.04
C LEU A 97 20.73 2.64 -0.07
N HIS A 98 21.41 3.78 0.03
CA HIS A 98 22.48 3.97 1.01
C HIS A 98 21.92 4.45 2.36
N ARG A 99 22.64 4.30 3.47
CA ARG A 99 22.21 4.85 4.79
C ARG A 99 21.95 6.35 4.80
N ASN A 100 22.68 7.08 3.95
CA ASN A 100 22.54 8.53 3.78
C ASN A 100 21.35 8.93 2.90
N PHE A 101 20.56 7.95 2.43
CA PHE A 101 19.36 8.19 1.66
C PHE A 101 18.36 9.06 2.46
N ASN A 102 17.77 10.05 1.78
CA ASN A 102 16.76 10.95 2.34
C ASN A 102 15.40 10.25 2.52
N HIS A 103 15.38 9.22 3.38
CA HIS A 103 14.18 8.47 3.73
C HIS A 103 13.12 9.37 4.39
N ALA A 104 13.53 10.40 5.15
CA ALA A 104 12.63 11.37 5.74
C ALA A 104 11.88 12.19 4.67
N GLY A 105 12.58 12.65 3.64
CA GLY A 105 12.00 13.33 2.47
C GLY A 105 11.01 12.42 1.74
N PHE A 106 11.41 11.19 1.42
CA PHE A 106 10.51 10.20 0.81
C PHE A 106 9.24 9.97 1.63
N ILE A 107 9.38 9.72 2.93
CA ILE A 107 8.24 9.51 3.85
C ILE A 107 7.34 10.75 3.86
N SER A 108 7.93 11.94 4.01
CA SER A 108 7.19 13.21 4.02
C SER A 108 6.38 13.38 2.74
N LEU A 109 7.01 13.22 1.58
CA LEU A 109 6.35 13.34 0.28
C LEU A 109 5.24 12.31 0.11
N LEU A 110 5.51 11.04 0.43
CA LEU A 110 4.53 9.97 0.33
C LEU A 110 3.29 10.23 1.20
N SER A 111 3.46 10.86 2.37
CA SER A 111 2.37 11.21 3.28
C SER A 111 1.31 12.12 2.64
N HIS A 112 1.68 12.89 1.62
CA HIS A 112 0.75 13.77 0.92
C HIS A 112 -0.21 13.00 -0.01
N PHE A 113 0.14 11.77 -0.40
CA PHE A 113 -0.64 10.97 -1.36
C PHE A 113 -1.52 9.92 -0.69
N VAL A 114 -1.25 9.58 0.58
CA VAL A 114 -1.90 8.47 1.28
C VAL A 114 -2.66 8.97 2.50
N PRO A 115 -3.84 8.41 2.82
CA PRO A 115 -4.64 8.89 3.94
C PRO A 115 -4.03 8.54 5.30
N ASN A 116 -3.42 7.34 5.40
CA ASN A 116 -2.79 6.84 6.61
C ASN A 116 -1.48 6.16 6.26
N MET A 117 -0.46 6.40 7.08
CA MET A 117 0.86 5.79 6.94
C MET A 117 1.45 5.47 8.30
N LYS A 118 2.10 4.30 8.40
CA LYS A 118 2.88 3.86 9.55
C LYS A 118 4.32 3.65 9.12
N VAL A 119 5.25 4.37 9.74
CA VAL A 119 6.68 4.14 9.54
C VAL A 119 7.20 3.22 10.64
N ILE A 120 7.93 2.19 10.25
CA ILE A 120 8.59 1.23 11.12
C ILE A 120 10.09 1.31 10.82
N ASN A 121 10.83 2.03 11.65
CA ASN A 121 12.29 2.07 11.58
C ASN A 121 12.85 0.85 12.31
N LEU A 122 13.36 -0.12 11.56
CA LEU A 122 13.86 -1.35 12.13
C LEU A 122 15.19 -1.09 12.82
N SER A 123 15.25 -1.51 14.07
CA SER A 123 16.47 -1.64 14.87
C SER A 123 16.32 -2.89 15.73
N VAL A 124 17.44 -3.47 16.16
CA VAL A 124 17.45 -4.61 17.08
C VAL A 124 16.68 -4.27 18.37
N LYS A 125 16.88 -3.06 18.89
CA LYS A 125 16.19 -2.57 20.09
C LYS A 125 14.68 -2.52 19.88
N TYR A 126 14.22 -1.87 18.81
CA TYR A 126 12.79 -1.75 18.51
C TYR A 126 12.12 -3.11 18.32
N LEU A 127 12.77 -4.03 17.59
CA LEU A 127 12.26 -5.39 17.41
C LEU A 127 12.17 -6.15 18.74
N ASN A 128 13.14 -6.02 19.64
CA ASN A 128 13.13 -6.78 20.89
C ASN A 128 12.18 -6.20 21.96
N GLU A 129 11.97 -4.87 21.99
CA GLU A 129 11.24 -4.18 23.06
C GLU A 129 9.77 -3.87 22.72
N SER A 130 9.41 -3.77 21.43
CA SER A 130 8.06 -3.38 21.02
C SER A 130 7.08 -4.56 20.96
N ALA A 131 5.79 -4.29 21.07
CA ALA A 131 4.73 -5.27 20.87
C ALA A 131 4.11 -5.07 19.47
N PHE A 132 4.34 -6.00 18.54
CA PHE A 132 3.82 -5.84 17.17
C PHE A 132 2.35 -6.26 17.04
N VAL A 133 1.93 -7.23 17.86
CA VAL A 133 0.55 -7.74 17.86
C VAL A 133 -0.17 -7.34 19.15
N PRO A 134 -1.50 -7.15 19.09
CA PRO A 134 -2.29 -6.94 20.29
C PRO A 134 -2.18 -8.14 21.23
N LYS A 135 -2.09 -7.86 22.54
CA LYS A 135 -1.97 -8.89 23.58
C LYS A 135 -3.02 -8.70 24.66
N LYS A 136 -3.74 -9.75 25.03
CA LYS A 136 -4.68 -9.73 26.15
C LYS A 136 -3.91 -9.71 27.45
N ASP A 137 -4.13 -8.65 28.22
CA ASP A 137 -3.70 -8.55 29.61
C ASP A 137 -4.88 -8.95 30.50
N TYR A 138 -4.67 -10.00 31.29
CA TYR A 138 -5.70 -10.55 32.18
C TYR A 138 -5.74 -9.85 33.54
N ASP A 139 -4.66 -9.18 33.95
CA ASP A 139 -4.61 -8.45 35.22
C ASP A 139 -5.49 -7.20 35.14
N ILE A 140 -5.36 -6.44 34.05
CA ILE A 140 -6.21 -5.27 33.78
C ILE A 140 -7.44 -5.59 32.92
N GLN A 141 -7.62 -6.85 32.52
CA GLN A 141 -8.68 -7.36 31.66
C GLN A 141 -8.85 -6.61 30.32
N ARG A 142 -7.78 -6.06 29.75
CA ARG A 142 -7.81 -5.27 28.50
C ARG A 142 -6.94 -5.88 27.41
N LEU A 143 -7.29 -5.57 26.17
CA LEU A 143 -6.43 -5.88 25.03
C LEU A 143 -5.45 -4.71 24.85
N LEU A 144 -4.17 -4.97 25.07
CA LEU A 144 -3.10 -4.02 24.77
C LEU A 144 -2.93 -3.92 23.26
N HIS A 145 -2.71 -2.71 22.76
CA HIS A 145 -2.54 -2.46 21.33
C HIS A 145 -1.17 -2.98 20.85
N GLY A 146 -1.12 -3.38 19.59
CA GLY A 146 0.13 -3.72 18.90
C GLY A 146 0.43 -2.72 17.80
N GLU A 147 1.70 -2.57 17.44
CA GLU A 147 2.17 -1.66 16.39
C GLU A 147 1.54 -1.93 15.01
N LEU A 148 1.21 -3.18 14.71
CA LEU A 148 0.61 -3.60 13.44
C LEU A 148 -0.92 -3.62 13.46
N GLN A 149 -1.55 -3.21 14.57
CA GLN A 149 -3.00 -3.04 14.66
C GLN A 149 -3.44 -1.75 13.95
N LEU A 150 -3.42 -1.80 12.61
CA LEU A 150 -3.63 -0.64 11.75
C LEU A 150 -4.98 -0.76 11.00
N PRO A 151 -5.64 0.38 10.70
CA PRO A 151 -6.83 0.36 9.87
C PRO A 151 -6.49 -0.05 8.43
N ALA A 152 -7.45 -0.68 7.75
CA ALA A 152 -7.30 -1.09 6.35
C ALA A 152 -6.95 0.11 5.45
N GLY A 153 -6.06 -0.12 4.49
CA GLY A 153 -5.52 0.89 3.58
C GLY A 153 -4.37 1.72 4.17
N THR A 154 -3.91 1.46 5.40
CA THR A 154 -2.71 2.11 5.95
C THR A 154 -1.47 1.62 5.22
N VAL A 155 -0.68 2.54 4.67
CA VAL A 155 0.60 2.21 4.04
C VAL A 155 1.66 2.02 5.12
N ILE A 156 2.31 0.86 5.13
CA ILE A 156 3.40 0.57 6.07
C ILE A 156 4.72 0.80 5.34
N VAL A 157 5.54 1.73 5.83
CA VAL A 157 6.90 1.95 5.35
C VAL A 157 7.87 1.32 6.34
N VAL A 158 8.54 0.25 5.92
CA VAL A 158 9.55 -0.45 6.72
C VAL A 158 10.92 0.06 6.29
N ASN A 159 11.62 0.70 7.20
CA ASN A 159 12.96 1.21 6.96
C ASN A 159 14.00 0.25 7.55
N GLU A 160 14.69 -0.49 6.70
CA GLU A 160 15.80 -1.38 7.07
C GLU A 160 17.16 -0.66 7.10
N LEU A 161 17.25 0.58 6.62
CA LEU A 161 18.51 1.34 6.56
C LEU A 161 19.05 1.72 7.94
N THR A 162 18.18 1.73 8.95
CA THR A 162 18.52 1.98 10.36
C THR A 162 18.84 0.70 11.13
N MET A 163 18.87 -0.45 10.46
CA MET A 163 19.10 -1.73 11.13
C MET A 163 20.57 -1.87 11.49
N ASP A 164 20.85 -1.84 12.79
CA ASP A 164 22.18 -2.08 13.35
C ASP A 164 22.49 -3.58 13.52
N GLU A 165 23.77 -3.90 13.59
CA GLU A 165 24.24 -5.24 13.96
C GLU A 165 23.86 -5.56 15.41
N GLY A 166 23.40 -6.78 15.67
CA GLY A 166 23.06 -7.22 17.02
C GLY A 166 22.28 -8.53 17.03
N VAL A 167 21.88 -8.96 18.23
CA VAL A 167 21.17 -10.23 18.43
C VAL A 167 19.68 -9.97 18.65
N LEU A 168 18.85 -10.54 17.77
CA LEU A 168 17.41 -10.60 18.00
C LEU A 168 17.11 -11.65 19.08
N GLN A 169 16.39 -11.21 20.11
CA GLN A 169 15.83 -12.10 21.12
C GLN A 169 14.60 -12.80 20.55
N GLU A 170 14.03 -13.73 21.32
CA GLU A 170 12.81 -14.44 20.93
C GLU A 170 11.66 -13.48 20.60
N SER A 171 11.51 -12.39 21.35
CA SER A 171 10.53 -11.32 21.07
C SER A 171 10.77 -10.65 19.70
N GLY A 172 12.02 -10.33 19.39
CA GLY A 172 12.42 -9.77 18.09
C GLY A 172 12.15 -10.70 16.92
N ILE A 173 12.47 -11.98 17.08
CA ILE A 173 12.19 -13.01 16.06
C ILE A 173 10.67 -13.15 15.85
N ARG A 174 9.88 -13.17 16.93
CA ARG A 174 8.40 -13.19 16.85
C ARG A 174 7.84 -11.96 16.15
N ASN A 175 8.31 -10.77 16.51
CA ASN A 175 7.87 -9.51 15.88
C ASN A 175 8.18 -9.48 14.38
N LEU A 176 9.38 -9.93 13.98
CA LEU A 176 9.72 -10.08 12.57
C LEU A 176 8.81 -11.11 11.88
N GLY A 177 8.48 -12.21 12.55
CA GLY A 177 7.52 -13.22 12.09
C GLY A 177 6.12 -12.65 11.87
N HIS A 178 5.63 -11.79 12.78
CA HIS A 178 4.34 -11.13 12.64
C HIS A 178 4.30 -10.20 11.42
N LEU A 179 5.37 -9.43 11.19
CA LEU A 179 5.48 -8.57 10.01
C LEU A 179 5.54 -9.38 8.71
N LYS A 180 6.30 -10.48 8.67
CA LYS A 180 6.32 -11.44 7.55
C LYS A 180 4.93 -12.01 7.27
N LYS A 181 4.23 -12.46 8.31
CA LYS A 181 2.88 -13.01 8.19
C LYS A 181 1.90 -11.98 7.63
N LEU A 182 1.94 -10.74 8.12
CA LEU A 182 1.12 -9.65 7.61
C LEU A 182 1.38 -9.42 6.12
N MET A 183 2.64 -9.38 5.69
CA MET A 183 2.99 -9.18 4.28
C MET A 183 2.56 -10.32 3.37
N GLN A 184 2.59 -11.56 3.84
CA GLN A 184 2.26 -12.74 3.05
C GLN A 184 0.75 -13.00 2.99
N SER A 185 0.10 -12.96 4.15
CA SER A 185 -1.30 -13.40 4.33
C SER A 185 -2.27 -12.25 4.55
N GLN A 186 -1.78 -11.04 4.83
CA GLN A 186 -2.61 -9.89 5.22
C GLN A 186 -3.55 -10.27 6.37
N SER A 187 -2.93 -10.85 7.40
CA SER A 187 -3.55 -11.26 8.65
C SER A 187 -2.59 -11.05 9.83
N LEU A 188 -3.16 -10.70 10.98
CA LEU A 188 -2.44 -10.46 12.22
C LEU A 188 -3.01 -11.34 13.34
N ASP A 189 -2.15 -12.10 14.02
CA ASP A 189 -2.56 -12.98 15.12
C ASP A 189 -2.55 -12.21 16.44
N TYR A 190 -3.71 -12.06 17.05
CA TYR A 190 -3.82 -11.44 18.38
C TYR A 190 -3.48 -12.47 19.44
N ASP A 191 -2.64 -12.09 20.40
CA ASP A 191 -2.14 -12.94 21.47
C ASP A 191 -3.10 -12.89 22.66
N PHE A 192 -3.86 -13.98 22.90
CA PHE A 192 -4.73 -14.11 24.07
C PHE A 192 -4.07 -14.94 25.19
N GLN A 193 -2.73 -14.96 25.24
CA GLN A 193 -1.88 -15.71 26.17
C GLN A 193 -1.92 -17.23 26.01
N TYR A 194 -3.11 -17.82 25.96
CA TYR A 194 -3.32 -19.27 25.85
C TYR A 194 -3.56 -19.74 24.42
N TYR A 195 -4.00 -18.83 23.56
CA TYR A 195 -4.24 -19.08 22.15
C TYR A 195 -4.00 -17.80 21.36
N SER A 196 -3.89 -17.94 20.03
CA SER A 196 -3.85 -16.80 19.12
C SER A 196 -5.04 -16.86 18.17
N ALA A 197 -5.63 -15.70 17.89
CA ALA A 197 -6.72 -15.59 16.93
C ALA A 197 -6.31 -14.73 15.73
N PRO A 198 -6.45 -15.22 14.49
CA PRO A 198 -6.11 -14.46 13.30
C PRO A 198 -7.20 -13.41 13.02
N PHE A 199 -6.78 -12.17 12.80
CA PHE A 199 -7.61 -11.09 12.30
C PHE A 199 -7.15 -10.70 10.90
N GLU A 200 -8.08 -10.39 10.02
CA GLU A 200 -7.76 -9.94 8.67
C GLU A 200 -7.27 -8.49 8.68
N THR A 201 -6.25 -8.19 7.87
CA THR A 201 -5.72 -6.84 7.65
C THR A 201 -5.64 -6.56 6.15
N ASP A 202 -5.52 -5.30 5.75
CA ASP A 202 -5.23 -4.93 4.36
C ASP A 202 -4.34 -3.69 4.39
N CYS A 203 -3.03 -3.90 4.41
CA CYS A 203 -2.02 -2.86 4.53
C CYS A 203 -0.93 -3.08 3.46
N PRO A 204 -0.84 -2.22 2.44
CA PRO A 204 0.28 -2.28 1.50
C PRO A 204 1.59 -1.95 2.23
N VAL A 205 2.67 -2.64 1.87
CA VAL A 205 3.96 -2.53 2.55
C VAL A 205 5.05 -2.10 1.56
N ILE A 206 5.79 -1.07 1.92
CA ILE A 206 6.95 -0.56 1.20
C ILE A 206 8.18 -0.74 2.09
N ILE A 207 9.20 -1.41 1.57
CA ILE A 207 10.47 -1.63 2.27
C ILE A 207 11.55 -0.76 1.64
N LEU A 208 12.36 -0.13 2.48
CA LEU A 208 13.57 0.59 2.11
C LEU A 208 14.77 -0.21 2.61
N SER A 209 15.60 -0.73 1.71
CA SER A 209 16.73 -1.60 2.05
C SER A 209 17.99 -1.27 1.27
N GLU A 210 19.16 -1.58 1.86
CA GLU A 210 20.44 -1.48 1.15
C GLU A 210 20.58 -2.58 0.09
N GLY A 211 20.02 -3.76 0.35
CA GLY A 211 20.21 -4.94 -0.47
C GLY A 211 18.99 -5.86 -0.50
N GLN A 212 19.18 -7.12 -0.15
CA GLN A 212 18.08 -8.06 -0.03
C GLN A 212 17.38 -7.87 1.32
N SER A 213 16.07 -7.61 1.28
CA SER A 213 15.28 -7.43 2.49
C SER A 213 15.19 -8.71 3.33
N MET A 214 15.19 -8.55 4.65
CA MET A 214 15.06 -9.67 5.62
C MET A 214 13.64 -10.27 5.66
N ILE A 215 12.64 -9.52 5.19
CA ILE A 215 11.22 -9.79 5.41
C ILE A 215 10.58 -10.45 4.19
N GLY A 216 11.25 -10.36 3.03
CA GLY A 216 10.75 -10.84 1.75
C GLY A 216 9.71 -9.88 1.16
N SER A 217 9.73 -9.72 -0.16
CA SER A 217 8.83 -8.81 -0.88
C SER A 217 8.31 -9.48 -2.14
N ASP A 218 7.13 -9.06 -2.61
CA ASP A 218 6.55 -9.57 -3.86
C ASP A 218 7.27 -9.00 -5.09
N ALA A 219 7.69 -7.73 -5.00
CA ALA A 219 8.47 -7.04 -6.02
C ALA A 219 9.68 -6.35 -5.40
N ARG A 220 10.81 -6.38 -6.11
CA ARG A 220 12.04 -5.69 -5.73
C ARG A 220 12.49 -4.80 -6.89
N VAL A 221 12.66 -3.52 -6.62
CA VAL A 221 13.18 -2.53 -7.57
C VAL A 221 14.51 -2.01 -7.02
N ALA A 222 15.58 -2.13 -7.81
CA ALA A 222 16.87 -1.57 -7.47
C ALA A 222 16.90 -0.10 -7.91
N VAL A 223 16.93 0.82 -6.96
CA VAL A 223 17.02 2.26 -7.20
C VAL A 223 18.50 2.59 -7.10
N GLY A 224 19.27 2.31 -8.15
CA GLY A 224 20.72 2.46 -8.11
C GLY A 224 21.13 3.91 -7.87
N GLY A 225 21.54 4.25 -6.64
CA GLY A 225 22.23 5.50 -6.26
C GLY A 225 21.63 6.84 -6.72
N ASN A 226 20.41 6.86 -7.28
CA ASN A 226 19.85 8.05 -7.91
C ASN A 226 19.62 9.13 -6.85
N SER A 227 20.30 10.27 -7.00
CA SER A 227 20.33 11.38 -6.05
C SER A 227 18.98 12.07 -5.84
N ASN A 228 18.00 11.81 -6.72
CA ASN A 228 16.73 12.53 -6.74
C ASN A 228 15.58 11.76 -6.07
N PHE A 229 15.84 10.55 -5.55
CA PHE A 229 14.81 9.81 -4.83
C PHE A 229 14.56 10.48 -3.46
N GLY A 230 13.32 10.88 -3.22
CA GLY A 230 12.92 11.67 -2.05
C GLY A 230 12.84 13.17 -2.30
N CYS A 231 13.05 13.62 -3.54
CA CYS A 231 12.93 15.02 -3.94
C CYS A 231 11.57 15.28 -4.64
N ALA A 232 11.01 16.48 -4.52
CA ALA A 232 9.73 16.85 -5.16
C ALA A 232 9.86 18.03 -6.12
N GLU A 233 10.78 17.95 -7.06
CA GLU A 233 10.90 18.97 -8.10
C GLU A 233 9.74 18.86 -9.09
N GLY A 234 9.06 19.98 -9.35
CA GLY A 234 8.05 20.09 -10.40
C GLY A 234 6.68 19.48 -10.09
N VAL A 235 6.38 19.16 -8.83
CA VAL A 235 5.05 18.65 -8.43
C VAL A 235 4.12 19.81 -8.09
N SER A 236 3.08 20.03 -8.90
CA SER A 236 2.04 21.03 -8.61
C SER A 236 0.93 20.46 -7.72
N GLU A 237 0.23 21.33 -6.98
CA GLU A 237 -0.89 20.92 -6.12
C GLU A 237 -2.04 20.29 -6.94
N GLU A 238 -2.25 20.75 -8.18
CA GLU A 238 -3.26 20.17 -9.09
C GLU A 238 -2.92 18.72 -9.45
N MET A 239 -1.64 18.43 -9.70
CA MET A 239 -1.18 17.05 -9.96
C MET A 239 -1.34 16.17 -8.72
N VAL A 240 -1.05 16.70 -7.53
CA VAL A 240 -1.26 15.99 -6.26
C VAL A 240 -2.74 15.69 -6.05
N GLN A 241 -3.62 16.64 -6.32
CA GLN A 241 -5.05 16.44 -6.18
C GLN A 241 -5.59 15.41 -7.19
N GLY A 242 -5.11 15.45 -8.44
CA GLY A 242 -5.40 14.43 -9.44
C GLY A 242 -4.90 13.04 -9.04
N ALA A 243 -3.70 12.97 -8.48
CA ALA A 243 -3.13 11.72 -7.97
C ALA A 243 -3.93 11.16 -6.79
N ARG A 244 -4.33 12.00 -5.83
CA ARG A 244 -5.24 11.62 -4.73
C ARG A 244 -6.56 11.09 -5.25
N HIS A 245 -7.13 11.72 -6.27
CA HIS A 245 -8.37 11.23 -6.88
C HIS A 245 -8.20 9.83 -7.49
N TYR A 246 -7.05 9.56 -8.12
CA TYR A 246 -6.73 8.23 -8.66
C TYR A 246 -6.48 7.18 -7.57
N LEU A 247 -5.81 7.56 -6.47
CA LEU A 247 -5.47 6.68 -5.35
C LEU A 247 -6.66 6.41 -4.40
N CYS A 248 -7.70 7.25 -4.47
CA CYS A 248 -8.89 7.09 -3.64
C CYS A 248 -9.61 5.79 -4.02
N PRO A 249 -9.79 4.85 -3.07
CA PRO A 249 -10.54 3.64 -3.36
C PRO A 249 -12.00 3.99 -3.67
N ALA A 250 -12.47 3.65 -4.86
CA ALA A 250 -13.89 3.69 -5.15
C ALA A 250 -14.60 2.50 -4.47
N GLY A 251 -15.05 2.71 -3.23
CA GLY A 251 -15.87 1.74 -2.49
C GLY A 251 -15.24 1.32 -1.17
N GLY A 252 -15.97 1.58 -0.09
CA GLY A 252 -15.56 1.28 1.29
C GLY A 252 -15.16 -0.17 1.51
N SER A 253 -14.16 -0.33 2.37
CA SER A 253 -13.72 -1.63 2.88
C SER A 253 -14.90 -2.39 3.50
N ARG A 254 -15.13 -3.63 3.04
CA ARG A 254 -16.20 -4.53 3.53
C ARG A 254 -15.88 -5.15 4.91
N HIS A 255 -15.19 -4.42 5.79
CA HIS A 255 -14.94 -4.87 7.15
C HIS A 255 -16.11 -4.45 8.05
N GLY A 256 -17.22 -5.18 7.87
CA GLY A 256 -18.42 -5.09 8.68
C GLY A 256 -19.27 -6.31 8.37
N THR A 257 -19.50 -7.13 9.40
CA THR A 257 -20.44 -8.24 9.53
C THR A 257 -21.46 -8.40 8.39
N ARG A 258 -21.62 -9.65 7.91
CA ARG A 258 -22.74 -10.12 7.08
C ARG A 258 -24.03 -9.33 7.37
N GLY A 259 -24.50 -8.56 6.39
CA GLY A 259 -25.82 -7.92 6.41
C GLY A 259 -25.78 -6.41 6.63
N GLY A 260 -25.56 -5.65 5.55
CA GLY A 260 -25.70 -4.19 5.59
C GLY A 260 -25.32 -3.57 4.26
N VAL A 261 -26.31 -3.33 3.40
CA VAL A 261 -26.15 -2.59 2.14
C VAL A 261 -25.91 -1.12 2.49
N TYR A 262 -24.65 -0.73 2.69
CA TYR A 262 -24.29 0.68 2.69
C TYR A 262 -24.21 1.15 1.23
N ARG A 263 -25.27 1.84 0.80
CA ARG A 263 -25.34 2.56 -0.47
C ARG A 263 -24.09 3.42 -0.62
N ALA A 264 -23.48 3.36 -1.79
CA ALA A 264 -22.49 4.32 -2.24
C ALA A 264 -23.04 5.73 -2.03
N ALA A 265 -22.43 6.49 -1.12
CA ALA A 265 -22.67 7.91 -1.04
C ALA A 265 -22.22 8.52 -2.37
N GLU A 266 -23.13 9.25 -3.01
CA GLU A 266 -22.84 10.11 -4.15
C GLU A 266 -21.64 10.98 -3.81
N ALA A 267 -20.52 10.73 -4.49
CA ALA A 267 -19.29 11.49 -4.31
C ALA A 267 -19.43 12.85 -5.02
N VAL A 268 -20.14 13.77 -4.37
CA VAL A 268 -20.02 15.20 -4.60
C VAL A 268 -19.58 15.81 -3.27
N GLY A 269 -18.27 16.09 -3.13
CA GLY A 269 -17.78 17.09 -2.18
C GLY A 269 -17.28 16.65 -0.80
N GLY A 270 -17.03 15.37 -0.52
CA GLY A 270 -16.45 14.93 0.76
C GLY A 270 -15.04 14.37 0.61
N GLY A 271 -14.00 15.18 0.89
CA GLY A 271 -12.60 14.78 0.76
C GLY A 271 -12.19 13.69 1.78
N CYS A 272 -11.70 12.55 1.28
CA CYS A 272 -11.04 11.50 2.08
C CYS A 272 -9.61 11.85 2.53
N TYR A 273 -9.15 13.08 2.28
CA TYR A 273 -7.77 13.49 2.51
C TYR A 273 -7.70 14.62 3.55
N ARG A 274 -6.71 14.52 4.44
CA ARG A 274 -6.37 15.54 5.44
C ARG A 274 -6.14 16.89 4.73
N ALA A 275 -6.47 18.00 5.38
CA ALA A 275 -6.24 19.35 4.87
C ALA A 275 -4.80 19.52 4.36
N PRO A 276 -4.57 20.30 3.28
CA PRO A 276 -3.28 20.37 2.60
C PRO A 276 -2.20 20.87 3.56
N VAL A 277 -1.21 20.01 3.82
CA VAL A 277 0.11 20.45 4.28
C VAL A 277 0.81 20.96 3.04
N ALA A 278 1.31 22.20 3.07
CA ALA A 278 2.07 22.75 1.96
C ALA A 278 3.22 21.81 1.62
N LEU A 279 3.35 21.45 0.34
CA LEU A 279 4.53 20.73 -0.15
C LEU A 279 5.76 21.53 0.27
N PRO A 280 6.80 20.90 0.84
CA PRO A 280 8.00 21.63 1.21
C PRO A 280 8.66 22.18 -0.05
N ASP A 281 8.74 23.51 -0.16
CA ASP A 281 9.46 24.19 -1.24
C ASP A 281 10.91 23.72 -1.26
N GLY A 282 11.31 23.02 -2.33
CA GLY A 282 12.71 22.67 -2.57
C GLY A 282 13.31 21.61 -1.64
N ALA A 283 12.53 20.65 -1.11
CA ALA A 283 13.10 19.54 -0.37
C ALA A 283 13.88 18.59 -1.30
N CYS A 284 15.20 18.78 -1.33
CA CYS A 284 16.22 17.82 -1.73
C CYS A 284 17.04 17.46 -0.47
#